data_AF-A0A952R379-F1
#
_entry.id   AF-A0A952R379-F1
#
_cell.length_a   1.000
_cell.length_b   1.000
_cell.length_c   1.000
_cell.angle_alpha   90.00
_cell.angle_beta   90.00
_cell.angle_gamma   90.00
#
_symmetry.space_group_name_H-M   'P 1'
#
loop_
_entity.id
_entity.type
_entity.pdbx_description
1 polymer ?
#
loop_
_entity_poly.entity_id
_entity_poly.type
_entity_poly.pdbx_seq_one_letter_code
_entity_poly.pdbx_strand_id
1 'polypeptide(L)'
;MTFRQLALSNIRGSALRYAAFFLSSVFSVLLFFLYAQFLMHPDLASGYLYGGDTTRTVLMVCEVLVAVFAFFFVLYSSGAFLRARNREFGLLSLVGITRGQLRRLIWLENTFLSVAAIVVGIGLGQLLAKLFLMGIGRVLGLDESIRFMLVPGAMLLTAVGFFLLFQLVTVVSVFRIGRQSIVELMRAARRPRSVPRASVWLALLGALMVIAGYVAALSVEGAGVVVAFLPVVAVVVIGTYLLFSNGSVKLLQLLRRLEGGYLSGTRMLVVSQLLFRVRDNSRLLATIASLSAVVLAAAGTFYIFSSQVNEAIAELHPQAVSFVERGEAGGSGPSHAVIDELLTLNGVEPSLRVMVGVHELRYRVEGVDRETGGSSW
;
A
#
# COMPACT_ATOMS: atom_id res chain seq x y z
N MET A 1 -25.34 10.92 -34.01
CA MET A 1 -24.70 10.95 -32.68
C MET A 1 -23.26 10.46 -32.84
N THR A 2 -22.27 11.26 -32.48
CA THR A 2 -20.86 10.83 -32.53
C THR A 2 -20.51 9.96 -31.32
N PHE A 3 -19.50 9.08 -31.44
CA PHE A 3 -19.07 8.18 -30.36
C PHE A 3 -18.76 8.92 -29.04
N ARG A 4 -18.25 10.15 -29.15
CA ARG A 4 -17.96 11.04 -28.01
C ARG A 4 -19.23 11.50 -27.30
N GLN A 5 -20.29 11.84 -28.04
CA GLN A 5 -21.57 12.29 -27.47
C GLN A 5 -22.27 11.17 -26.69
N LEU A 6 -22.18 9.93 -27.17
CA LEU A 6 -22.75 8.75 -26.49
C LEU A 6 -22.05 8.47 -25.14
N ALA A 7 -20.72 8.59 -25.11
CA ALA A 7 -19.93 8.43 -23.87
C ALA A 7 -20.31 9.48 -22.82
N LEU A 8 -20.43 10.75 -23.22
CA LEU A 8 -20.81 11.86 -22.34
C LEU A 8 -22.24 11.74 -21.79
N SER A 9 -23.21 11.30 -22.59
CA SER A 9 -24.59 11.09 -22.11
C SER A 9 -24.66 9.94 -21.10
N ASN A 10 -23.82 8.92 -21.26
CA ASN A 10 -23.85 7.74 -20.40
C ASN A 10 -23.26 8.00 -18.99
N ILE A 11 -22.25 8.87 -18.90
CA ILE A 11 -21.69 9.36 -17.62
C ILE A 11 -22.79 10.07 -16.81
N ARG A 12 -23.61 10.92 -17.44
CA ARG A 12 -24.68 11.67 -16.77
C ARG A 12 -25.84 10.78 -16.30
N GLY A 13 -26.25 9.78 -17.10
CA GLY A 13 -27.36 8.88 -16.76
C GLY A 13 -27.07 7.89 -15.63
N SER A 14 -25.80 7.70 -15.25
CA SER A 14 -25.39 6.76 -14.19
C SER A 14 -24.35 7.37 -13.25
N ALA A 15 -24.48 8.68 -12.99
CA ALA A 15 -23.52 9.51 -12.26
C ALA A 15 -23.02 8.91 -10.94
N LEU A 16 -23.87 8.28 -10.12
CA LEU A 16 -23.45 7.69 -8.84
C LEU A 16 -22.43 6.55 -9.00
N ARG A 17 -22.59 5.72 -10.04
CA ARG A 17 -21.68 4.58 -10.30
C ARG A 17 -20.36 5.04 -10.90
N TYR A 18 -20.41 6.06 -11.76
CA TYR A 18 -19.22 6.74 -12.26
C TYR A 18 -18.49 7.49 -11.14
N ALA A 19 -19.22 8.16 -10.25
CA ALA A 19 -18.67 8.86 -9.10
C ALA A 19 -17.97 7.91 -8.14
N ALA A 20 -18.54 6.74 -7.85
CA ALA A 20 -17.89 5.76 -6.98
C ALA A 20 -16.54 5.27 -7.57
N PHE A 21 -16.51 4.88 -8.85
CA PHE A 21 -15.27 4.47 -9.51
C PHE A 21 -14.26 5.64 -9.61
N PHE A 22 -14.72 6.83 -9.97
CA PHE A 22 -13.92 8.04 -10.06
C PHE A 22 -13.30 8.44 -8.71
N LEU A 23 -14.12 8.56 -7.66
CA LEU A 23 -13.67 8.93 -6.33
C LEU A 23 -12.68 7.90 -5.76
N SER A 24 -12.96 6.62 -5.99
CA SER A 24 -12.04 5.55 -5.58
C SER A 24 -10.68 5.67 -6.29
N SER A 25 -10.69 5.99 -7.59
CA SER A 25 -9.47 6.16 -8.39
C SER A 25 -8.69 7.41 -7.99
N VAL A 26 -9.38 8.53 -7.76
CA VAL A 26 -8.81 9.78 -7.22
C VAL A 26 -8.14 9.53 -5.89
N PHE A 27 -8.78 8.77 -5.00
CA PHE A 27 -8.21 8.45 -3.68
C PHE A 27 -6.92 7.63 -3.78
N SER A 28 -6.87 6.61 -4.65
CA SER A 28 -5.62 5.84 -4.86
C SER A 28 -4.50 6.69 -5.44
N VAL A 29 -4.78 7.55 -6.43
CA VAL A 29 -3.78 8.47 -7.00
C VAL A 29 -3.28 9.43 -5.92
N LEU A 30 -4.21 10.01 -5.15
CA LEU A 30 -3.90 10.94 -4.07
C LEU A 30 -2.97 10.29 -3.04
N LEU A 31 -3.29 9.08 -2.59
CA LEU A 31 -2.53 8.40 -1.55
C LEU A 31 -1.12 8.06 -2.03
N PHE A 32 -0.98 7.55 -3.26
CA PHE A 32 0.34 7.32 -3.85
C PHE A 32 1.14 8.62 -4.01
N PHE A 33 0.49 9.69 -4.50
CA PHE A 33 1.14 10.98 -4.66
C PHE A 33 1.70 11.53 -3.35
N LEU A 34 0.94 11.45 -2.25
CA LEU A 34 1.39 11.93 -0.94
C LEU A 34 2.67 11.21 -0.47
N TYR A 35 2.72 9.89 -0.63
CA TYR A 35 3.91 9.11 -0.28
C TYR A 35 5.10 9.37 -1.21
N ALA A 36 4.86 9.41 -2.53
CA ALA A 36 5.91 9.70 -3.52
C ALA A 36 6.50 11.11 -3.31
N GLN A 37 5.67 12.11 -3.01
CA GLN A 37 6.12 13.47 -2.71
C GLN A 37 6.96 13.52 -1.44
N PHE A 38 6.60 12.74 -0.42
CA PHE A 38 7.37 12.67 0.81
C PHE A 38 8.71 11.97 0.62
N LEU A 39 8.75 10.84 -0.10
CA LEU A 39 9.98 10.12 -0.39
C LEU A 39 10.99 10.94 -1.20
N MET A 40 10.50 11.73 -2.15
CA MET A 40 11.34 12.56 -3.03
C MET A 40 11.59 13.98 -2.47
N HIS A 41 11.24 14.25 -1.21
CA HIS A 41 11.42 15.56 -0.61
C HIS A 41 12.92 15.85 -0.33
N PRO A 42 13.44 17.04 -0.67
CA PRO A 42 14.87 17.36 -0.48
C PRO A 42 15.31 17.30 0.98
N ASP A 43 14.45 17.66 1.93
CA ASP A 43 14.75 17.57 3.38
C ASP A 43 14.98 16.11 3.85
N LEU A 44 14.41 15.12 3.16
CA LEU A 44 14.73 13.71 3.38
C LEU A 44 16.03 13.31 2.67
N ALA A 45 16.31 13.89 1.50
CA ALA A 45 17.50 13.58 0.72
C ALA A 45 18.80 14.19 1.31
N SER A 46 18.69 15.28 2.08
CA SER A 46 19.84 15.97 2.70
C SER A 46 20.28 15.38 4.04
N GLY A 47 19.64 14.31 4.52
CA GLY A 47 20.01 13.65 5.79
C GLY A 47 19.67 14.44 7.05
N TYR A 48 18.76 15.43 6.97
CA TYR A 48 18.35 16.25 8.12
C TYR A 48 17.56 15.44 9.16
N LEU A 49 16.93 14.33 8.77
CA LEU A 49 16.30 13.40 9.70
C LEU A 49 17.33 12.44 10.31
N TYR A 50 17.35 12.37 11.65
CA TYR A 50 18.06 11.34 12.41
C TYR A 50 17.66 9.95 11.87
N GLY A 51 18.62 9.15 11.41
CA GLY A 51 18.37 7.84 10.76
C GLY A 51 17.99 7.91 9.27
N GLY A 52 18.47 8.90 8.52
CA GLY A 52 18.11 9.16 7.11
C GLY A 52 18.01 7.93 6.20
N ASP A 53 18.99 7.02 6.20
CA ASP A 53 18.98 5.84 5.32
C ASP A 53 17.95 4.78 5.73
N THR A 54 17.75 4.55 7.02
CA THR A 54 16.76 3.57 7.52
C THR A 54 15.35 4.10 7.31
N THR A 55 15.10 5.37 7.62
CA THR A 55 13.82 6.05 7.36
C THR A 55 13.47 6.06 5.89
N ARG A 56 14.45 6.33 5.02
CA ARG A 56 14.26 6.28 3.56
C ARG A 56 13.91 4.87 3.08
N THR A 57 14.58 3.85 3.61
CA THR A 57 14.30 2.45 3.25
C THR A 57 12.89 2.03 3.66
N VAL A 58 12.47 2.38 4.88
CA VAL A 58 11.10 2.11 5.36
C VAL A 58 10.07 2.82 4.47
N LEU A 59 10.31 4.07 4.08
CA LEU A 59 9.42 4.81 3.19
C LEU A 59 9.34 4.21 1.78
N MET A 60 10.43 3.68 1.23
CA MET A 60 10.39 2.94 -0.03
C MET A 60 9.51 1.69 0.08
N VAL A 61 9.61 0.95 1.19
CA VAL A 61 8.75 -0.22 1.43
C VAL A 61 7.28 0.19 1.51
N CYS A 62 6.97 1.30 2.20
CA CYS A 62 5.62 1.85 2.25
C CYS A 62 5.10 2.26 0.86
N GLU A 63 5.92 2.93 0.04
CA GLU A 63 5.54 3.32 -1.32
C GLU A 63 5.25 2.10 -2.20
N VAL A 64 6.09 1.07 -2.14
CA VAL A 64 5.86 -0.19 -2.87
C VAL A 64 4.56 -0.85 -2.42
N LEU A 65 4.28 -0.88 -1.11
CA LEU A 65 3.03 -1.43 -0.59
C LEU A 65 1.81 -0.65 -1.12
N VAL A 66 1.88 0.68 -1.11
CA VAL A 66 0.83 1.55 -1.65
C VAL A 66 0.64 1.32 -3.16
N ALA A 67 1.73 1.14 -3.91
CA ALA A 67 1.68 0.85 -5.35
C ALA A 67 0.98 -0.48 -5.65
N VAL A 68 1.35 -1.55 -4.91
CA VAL A 68 0.71 -2.87 -5.02
C VAL A 68 -0.77 -2.79 -4.66
N PHE A 69 -1.09 -2.08 -3.57
CA PHE A 69 -2.48 -1.89 -3.16
C PHE A 69 -3.29 -1.12 -4.22
N ALA A 70 -2.75 -0.02 -4.74
CA ALA A 70 -3.36 0.75 -5.81
C ALA A 70 -3.61 -0.11 -7.06
N PHE A 71 -2.67 -0.99 -7.43
CA PHE A 71 -2.85 -1.91 -8.55
C PHE A 71 -4.06 -2.84 -8.35
N PHE A 72 -4.14 -3.55 -7.23
CA PHE A 72 -5.26 -4.46 -6.96
C PHE A 72 -6.59 -3.70 -6.83
N PHE A 73 -6.55 -2.54 -6.18
CA PHE A 73 -7.72 -1.70 -5.99
C PHE A 73 -8.28 -1.18 -7.32
N VAL A 74 -7.43 -0.63 -8.19
CA VAL A 74 -7.82 -0.18 -9.53
C VAL A 74 -8.35 -1.33 -10.37
N LEU A 75 -7.72 -2.51 -10.31
CA LEU A 75 -8.18 -3.71 -11.02
C LEU A 75 -9.57 -4.15 -10.55
N TYR A 76 -9.80 -4.16 -9.24
CA TYR A 76 -11.11 -4.49 -8.67
C TYR A 76 -12.17 -3.43 -9.00
N SER A 77 -11.84 -2.16 -8.82
CA SER A 77 -12.72 -1.02 -9.03
C SER A 77 -13.14 -0.91 -10.50
N SER A 78 -12.19 -1.05 -11.43
CA SER A 78 -12.47 -1.12 -12.87
C SER A 78 -13.37 -2.33 -13.18
N GLY A 79 -13.04 -3.52 -12.69
CA GLY A 79 -13.88 -4.71 -12.90
C GLY A 79 -15.31 -4.56 -12.35
N ALA A 80 -15.48 -3.92 -11.19
CA ALA A 80 -16.79 -3.63 -10.60
C ALA A 80 -17.58 -2.62 -11.45
N PHE A 81 -16.91 -1.56 -11.93
CA PHE A 81 -17.48 -0.56 -12.81
C PHE A 81 -18.01 -1.15 -14.12
N LEU A 82 -17.22 -1.99 -14.80
CA LEU A 82 -17.68 -2.64 -16.04
C LEU A 82 -18.79 -3.65 -15.78
N ARG A 83 -18.73 -4.44 -14.70
CA ARG A 83 -19.78 -5.40 -14.34
C ARG A 83 -21.14 -4.72 -14.10
N ALA A 84 -21.13 -3.54 -13.48
CA ALA A 84 -22.34 -2.75 -13.25
C ALA A 84 -23.01 -2.29 -14.57
N ARG A 85 -22.26 -2.24 -15.68
CA ARG A 85 -22.70 -1.81 -17.01
C ARG A 85 -22.92 -2.96 -18.00
N ASN A 86 -22.80 -4.21 -17.55
CA ASN A 86 -23.04 -5.38 -18.41
C ASN A 86 -24.43 -5.36 -19.10
N ARG A 87 -25.46 -4.82 -18.44
CA ARG A 87 -26.81 -4.68 -19.02
C ARG A 87 -26.85 -3.63 -20.14
N GLU A 88 -26.14 -2.51 -19.99
CA GLU A 88 -25.99 -1.48 -21.03
C GLU A 88 -25.26 -2.07 -22.25
N PHE A 89 -24.16 -2.78 -22.01
CA PHE A 89 -23.39 -3.43 -23.08
C PHE A 89 -24.22 -4.51 -23.81
N GLY A 90 -25.08 -5.24 -23.09
CA GLY A 90 -26.02 -6.19 -23.66
C GLY A 90 -27.06 -5.52 -24.56
N LEU A 91 -27.66 -4.39 -24.13
CA LEU A 91 -28.60 -3.61 -24.94
C LEU A 91 -27.95 -3.03 -26.20
N LEU A 92 -26.76 -2.46 -26.06
CA LEU A 92 -25.99 -1.93 -27.19
C LEU A 92 -25.67 -3.02 -28.23
N SER A 93 -25.38 -4.24 -27.76
CA SER A 93 -25.15 -5.39 -28.63
C SER A 93 -26.42 -5.82 -29.39
N LEU A 94 -27.61 -5.68 -28.80
CA LEU A 94 -28.90 -5.96 -29.48
C LEU A 94 -29.23 -4.93 -30.56
N VAL A 95 -28.81 -3.67 -30.38
CA VAL A 95 -28.97 -2.60 -31.38
C VAL A 95 -28.00 -2.77 -32.56
N GLY A 96 -27.08 -3.74 -32.51
CA GLY A 96 -26.18 -4.08 -33.61
C GLY A 96 -24.77 -3.51 -33.51
N ILE A 97 -24.35 -3.02 -32.33
CA ILE A 97 -22.95 -2.61 -32.12
C ILE A 97 -22.03 -3.83 -32.20
N THR A 98 -20.99 -3.72 -33.03
CA THR A 98 -19.98 -4.77 -33.18
C THR A 98 -19.12 -4.89 -31.92
N ARG A 99 -18.55 -6.07 -31.66
CA ARG A 99 -17.63 -6.28 -30.52
C ARG A 99 -16.41 -5.36 -30.57
N GLY A 100 -15.95 -4.98 -31.76
CA GLY A 100 -14.86 -4.01 -31.94
C GLY A 100 -15.24 -2.60 -31.49
N GLN A 101 -16.43 -2.14 -31.88
CA GLN A 101 -16.97 -0.85 -31.47
C GLN A 101 -17.22 -0.77 -29.97
N LEU A 102 -17.74 -1.85 -29.35
CA LEU A 102 -17.92 -1.92 -27.90
C LEU A 102 -16.59 -1.82 -27.15
N ARG A 103 -15.55 -2.53 -27.60
CA ARG A 103 -14.21 -2.44 -27.00
C ARG A 103 -13.63 -1.03 -27.10
N ARG A 104 -13.79 -0.36 -28.25
CA ARG A 104 -13.35 1.04 -28.44
C ARG A 104 -14.11 2.02 -27.54
N LEU A 105 -15.42 1.82 -27.35
CA LEU A 105 -16.23 2.63 -26.45
C LEU A 105 -15.70 2.57 -25.02
N ILE A 106 -15.55 1.35 -24.50
CA ILE A 106 -15.09 1.09 -23.12
C ILE A 106 -13.68 1.67 -22.92
N TRP A 107 -12.80 1.48 -23.90
CA TRP A 107 -11.44 2.01 -23.84
C TRP A 107 -11.43 3.54 -23.73
N LEU A 108 -12.18 4.24 -24.60
CA LEU A 108 -12.25 5.71 -24.56
C LEU A 108 -12.87 6.24 -23.26
N GLU A 109 -13.97 5.64 -22.80
CA GLU A 109 -14.63 6.05 -21.56
C GLU A 109 -13.71 5.89 -20.34
N ASN A 110 -13.05 4.73 -20.23
CA ASN A 110 -12.13 4.47 -19.12
C ASN A 110 -10.91 5.39 -19.18
N THR A 111 -10.30 5.58 -20.35
CA THR A 111 -9.15 6.48 -20.49
C THR A 111 -9.50 7.91 -20.09
N PHE A 112 -10.67 8.42 -20.49
CA PHE A 112 -11.12 9.75 -20.09
C PHE A 112 -11.29 9.86 -18.57
N LEU A 113 -11.94 8.87 -17.95
CA LEU A 113 -12.14 8.87 -16.50
C LEU A 113 -10.83 8.74 -15.72
N SER A 114 -9.91 7.90 -16.20
CA SER A 114 -8.60 7.69 -15.59
C SER A 114 -7.74 8.96 -15.66
N VAL A 115 -7.70 9.65 -16.80
CA VAL A 115 -6.97 10.93 -16.93
C VAL A 115 -7.58 11.98 -15.99
N ALA A 116 -8.90 12.10 -15.95
CA ALA A 116 -9.56 13.01 -15.02
C ALA A 116 -9.24 12.65 -13.55
N ALA A 117 -9.21 11.37 -13.21
CA ALA A 117 -8.87 10.91 -11.86
C ALA A 117 -7.42 11.21 -11.48
N ILE A 118 -6.48 11.11 -12.42
CA ILE A 118 -5.07 11.48 -12.20
C ILE A 118 -4.95 12.97 -11.92
N VAL A 119 -5.56 13.82 -12.76
CA VAL A 119 -5.50 15.28 -12.61
C VAL A 119 -6.10 15.72 -11.27
N VAL A 120 -7.29 15.22 -10.94
CA VAL A 120 -7.96 15.56 -9.68
C VAL A 120 -7.23 14.95 -8.47
N GLY A 121 -6.69 13.73 -8.60
CA GLY A 121 -5.92 13.07 -7.55
C GLY A 121 -4.64 13.81 -7.20
N ILE A 122 -3.87 14.25 -8.21
CA ILE A 122 -2.66 15.08 -8.00
C ILE A 122 -3.06 16.46 -7.46
N GLY A 123 -4.10 17.09 -8.00
CA GLY A 123 -4.55 18.41 -7.52
C GLY A 123 -5.00 18.40 -6.06
N LEU A 124 -5.80 17.40 -5.66
CA LEU A 124 -6.19 17.20 -4.27
C LEU A 124 -5.00 16.75 -3.40
N GLY A 125 -4.11 15.94 -3.94
CA GLY A 125 -2.86 15.54 -3.29
C GLY A 125 -1.98 16.75 -2.96
N GLN A 126 -1.89 17.73 -3.87
CA GLN A 126 -1.17 18.98 -3.64
C GLN A 126 -1.83 19.83 -2.55
N LEU A 127 -3.16 19.88 -2.52
CA LEU A 127 -3.93 20.58 -1.49
C LEU A 127 -3.69 19.96 -0.10
N LEU A 128 -3.69 18.63 -0.01
CA LEU A 128 -3.53 17.89 1.25
C LEU A 128 -2.07 17.66 1.64
N ALA A 129 -1.11 17.91 0.74
CA ALA A 129 0.31 17.65 0.96
C ALA A 129 0.86 18.34 2.21
N LYS A 130 0.49 19.61 2.46
CA LYS A 130 0.90 20.31 3.68
C LYS A 130 0.37 19.64 4.95
N LEU A 131 -0.89 19.18 4.92
CA LEU A 131 -1.51 18.49 6.05
C LEU A 131 -0.84 17.13 6.30
N PHE A 132 -0.50 16.41 5.23
CA PHE A 132 0.23 15.14 5.30
C PHE A 132 1.63 15.33 5.88
N LEU A 133 2.39 16.32 5.41
CA LEU A 133 3.73 16.65 5.91
C LEU A 133 3.70 17.06 7.39
N MET A 134 2.69 17.82 7.82
CA MET A 134 2.53 18.18 9.23
C MET A 134 2.17 16.97 10.10
N GLY A 135 1.33 16.06 9.58
CA GLY A 135 0.97 14.83 10.26
C GLY A 135 2.16 13.89 10.43
N ILE A 136 2.90 13.63 9.34
CA ILE A 136 4.08 12.76 9.40
C ILE A 136 5.21 13.39 10.22
N GLY A 137 5.39 14.71 10.17
CA GLY A 137 6.38 15.42 10.99
C GLY A 137 6.12 15.23 12.49
N ARG A 138 4.86 15.30 12.93
CA ARG A 138 4.50 14.99 14.33
C ARG A 138 4.75 13.53 14.71
N VAL A 139 4.43 12.60 13.80
CA VAL A 139 4.69 11.16 14.04
C VAL A 139 6.19 10.88 14.15
N LEU A 140 7.01 11.63 13.40
CA LEU A 140 8.48 11.53 13.42
C LEU A 140 9.14 12.34 14.54
N GLY A 141 8.38 13.06 15.38
CA GLY A 141 8.93 13.84 16.49
C GLY A 141 9.76 15.06 16.06
N LEU A 142 9.54 15.59 14.85
CA LEU A 142 10.25 16.78 14.37
C LEU A 142 9.64 18.05 15.00
N ASP A 143 10.47 18.82 15.70
CA ASP A 143 10.08 20.12 16.30
C ASP A 143 9.81 21.20 15.23
N GLU A 144 10.52 21.13 14.10
CA GLU A 144 10.25 21.99 12.94
C GLU A 144 9.40 21.29 11.88
N SER A 145 8.40 22.00 11.37
CA SER A 145 7.57 21.50 10.28
C SER A 145 8.38 21.36 8.98
N ILE A 146 8.34 20.16 8.38
CA ILE A 146 8.91 19.91 7.05
C ILE A 146 8.40 20.98 6.07
N ARG A 147 9.33 21.62 5.36
CA ARG A 147 8.98 22.71 4.45
C ARG A 147 8.09 22.16 3.35
N PHE A 148 7.03 22.89 2.99
CA PHE A 148 6.21 22.51 1.86
C PHE A 148 6.95 22.87 0.56
N MET A 149 7.41 21.86 -0.16
CA MET A 149 8.00 22.05 -1.48
C MET A 149 7.26 21.22 -2.54
N LEU A 150 7.02 21.84 -3.69
CA LEU A 150 6.55 21.16 -4.88
C LEU A 150 7.68 20.29 -5.42
N VAL A 151 7.46 18.98 -5.52
CA VAL A 151 8.42 18.03 -6.10
C VAL A 151 7.90 17.57 -7.47
N PRO A 152 8.38 18.15 -8.59
CA PRO A 152 7.91 17.79 -9.93
C PRO A 152 8.16 16.31 -10.28
N GLY A 153 9.21 15.71 -9.71
CA GLY A 153 9.51 14.28 -9.90
C GLY A 153 8.38 13.37 -9.42
N ALA A 154 7.81 13.64 -8.25
CA ALA A 154 6.71 12.86 -7.68
C ALA A 154 5.41 13.03 -8.49
N MET A 155 5.16 14.24 -9.01
CA MET A 155 4.03 14.49 -9.92
C MET A 155 4.16 13.67 -11.21
N LEU A 156 5.33 13.70 -11.84
CA LEU A 156 5.59 12.96 -13.08
C LEU A 156 5.51 11.45 -12.87
N LEU A 157 6.13 10.95 -11.80
CA LEU A 157 6.10 9.53 -11.44
C LEU A 157 4.66 9.05 -11.22
N THR A 158 3.86 9.81 -10.47
CA THR A 158 2.45 9.49 -10.24
C THR A 158 1.65 9.53 -11.54
N ALA A 159 1.81 10.59 -12.34
CA ALA A 159 1.06 10.76 -13.58
C ALA A 159 1.34 9.62 -14.57
N VAL A 160 2.61 9.33 -14.84
CA VAL A 160 3.02 8.27 -15.79
C VAL A 160 2.70 6.88 -15.22
N GLY A 161 3.03 6.64 -13.95
CA GLY A 161 2.80 5.36 -13.30
C GLY A 161 1.32 4.97 -13.29
N PHE A 162 0.44 5.88 -12.85
CA PHE A 162 -1.00 5.60 -12.87
C PHE A 162 -1.58 5.56 -14.28
N PHE A 163 -1.09 6.38 -15.23
CA PHE A 163 -1.56 6.30 -16.60
C PHE A 163 -1.29 4.92 -17.22
N LEU A 164 -0.07 4.40 -17.05
CA LEU A 164 0.28 3.05 -17.51
C LEU A 164 -0.53 1.98 -16.79
N LEU A 165 -0.73 2.11 -15.47
CA LEU A 165 -1.50 1.18 -14.67
C LEU A 165 -2.97 1.12 -15.11
N PHE A 166 -3.63 2.27 -15.26
CA PHE A 166 -5.01 2.34 -15.74
C PHE A 166 -5.15 1.78 -17.15
N GLN A 167 -4.17 2.03 -18.01
CA GLN A 167 -4.19 1.51 -19.37
C GLN A 167 -4.07 -0.01 -19.39
N LEU A 168 -3.13 -0.57 -18.62
CA LEU A 168 -2.96 -2.02 -18.46
C LEU A 168 -4.24 -2.67 -17.95
N VAL A 169 -4.82 -2.11 -16.88
CA VAL A 169 -6.07 -2.63 -16.28
C VAL A 169 -7.25 -2.53 -17.26
N THR A 170 -7.34 -1.44 -18.01
CA THR A 170 -8.39 -1.25 -19.02
C THR A 170 -8.25 -2.28 -20.14
N VAL A 171 -7.04 -2.50 -20.64
CA VAL A 171 -6.76 -3.51 -21.67
C VAL A 171 -7.15 -4.91 -21.18
N VAL A 172 -6.70 -5.32 -19.99
CA VAL A 172 -7.06 -6.61 -19.39
C VAL A 172 -8.57 -6.76 -19.22
N SER A 173 -9.26 -5.69 -18.78
CA SER A 173 -10.71 -5.69 -18.57
C SER A 173 -11.49 -5.80 -19.88
N VAL A 174 -11.06 -5.05 -20.91
CA VAL A 174 -11.65 -5.07 -22.26
C VAL A 174 -11.46 -6.42 -22.94
N PHE A 175 -10.28 -7.04 -22.80
CA PHE A 175 -10.04 -8.39 -23.31
C PHE A 175 -10.91 -9.44 -22.62
N ARG A 176 -11.08 -9.35 -21.30
CA ARG A 176 -11.97 -10.25 -20.53
C ARG A 176 -13.42 -10.15 -20.99
N ILE A 177 -13.93 -8.96 -21.25
CA ILE A 177 -15.32 -8.74 -21.71
C ILE A 177 -15.49 -9.15 -23.17
N GLY A 178 -14.50 -8.89 -24.02
CA GLY A 178 -14.55 -9.27 -25.44
C GLY A 178 -14.65 -10.79 -25.68
N ARG A 179 -14.19 -11.61 -24.72
CA ARG A 179 -14.32 -13.07 -24.76
C ARG A 179 -15.67 -13.60 -24.20
N GLN A 180 -16.46 -12.77 -23.52
CA GLN A 180 -17.77 -13.18 -23.01
C GLN A 180 -18.81 -13.15 -24.12
N SER A 181 -19.65 -14.20 -24.19
CA SER A 181 -20.73 -14.24 -25.19
C SER A 181 -21.84 -13.23 -24.83
N ILE A 182 -22.54 -12.71 -25.85
CA ILE A 182 -23.68 -11.77 -25.65
C ILE A 182 -24.76 -12.42 -24.77
N VAL A 183 -24.98 -13.72 -24.94
CA VAL A 183 -25.87 -14.53 -24.10
C VAL A 183 -25.39 -14.57 -22.65
N GLU A 184 -24.09 -14.62 -22.40
CA GLU A 184 -23.53 -14.55 -21.04
C GLU A 184 -23.62 -13.16 -20.42
N LEU A 185 -23.46 -12.08 -21.20
CA LEU A 185 -23.63 -10.71 -20.72
C LEU A 185 -25.09 -10.44 -20.32
N MET A 186 -26.06 -10.91 -21.12
CA MET A 186 -27.50 -10.77 -20.82
C MET A 186 -28.00 -11.77 -19.76
N ARG A 187 -27.49 -13.01 -19.75
CA ARG A 187 -27.82 -14.02 -18.72
C ARG A 187 -26.93 -13.92 -17.47
N ALA A 188 -25.98 -12.98 -17.37
CA ALA A 188 -25.20 -12.78 -16.15
C ALA A 188 -26.10 -12.50 -14.92
N ALA A 189 -27.27 -11.90 -15.13
CA ALA A 189 -28.29 -11.68 -14.11
C ALA A 189 -29.22 -12.89 -13.87
N ARG A 190 -29.29 -13.86 -14.80
CA ARG A 190 -30.26 -14.97 -14.81
C ARG A 190 -29.68 -16.39 -14.81
N ARG A 191 -28.34 -16.58 -14.93
CA ARG A 191 -27.73 -17.90 -14.85
C ARG A 191 -27.93 -18.45 -13.43
N PRO A 192 -28.55 -19.63 -13.26
CA PRO A 192 -28.56 -20.32 -11.98
C PRO A 192 -27.10 -20.55 -11.58
N ARG A 193 -26.68 -19.95 -10.47
CA ARG A 193 -25.30 -20.05 -9.99
C ARG A 193 -25.01 -21.52 -9.72
N SER A 194 -24.08 -22.10 -10.46
CA SER A 194 -23.69 -23.51 -10.32
C SER A 194 -23.25 -23.79 -8.88
N VAL A 195 -23.67 -24.94 -8.35
CA VAL A 195 -23.33 -25.38 -6.98
C VAL A 195 -21.81 -25.31 -6.77
N PRO A 196 -21.32 -24.58 -5.76
CA PRO A 196 -19.92 -24.21 -5.67
C PRO A 196 -19.02 -25.43 -5.37
N ARG A 197 -18.17 -25.78 -6.33
CA ARG A 197 -17.04 -26.72 -6.11
C ARG A 197 -15.90 -25.94 -5.45
N ALA A 198 -15.87 -25.94 -4.12
CA ALA A 198 -14.71 -25.49 -3.36
C ALA A 198 -13.72 -26.65 -3.21
N SER A 199 -12.48 -26.44 -3.60
CA SER A 199 -11.40 -27.41 -3.48
C SER A 199 -10.81 -27.39 -2.08
N VAL A 200 -10.82 -28.54 -1.40
CA VAL A 200 -10.28 -28.71 -0.03
C VAL A 200 -8.78 -28.40 0.00
N TRP A 201 -8.04 -28.84 -1.02
CA TRP A 201 -6.61 -28.60 -1.14
C TRP A 201 -6.25 -27.11 -1.16
N LEU A 202 -6.98 -26.27 -1.88
CA LEU A 202 -6.69 -24.83 -1.92
C LEU A 202 -7.06 -24.14 -0.60
N ALA A 203 -8.05 -24.65 0.14
CA ALA A 203 -8.37 -24.12 1.48
C ALA A 203 -7.27 -24.48 2.49
N LEU A 204 -6.77 -25.72 2.45
CA LEU A 204 -5.66 -26.18 3.28
C LEU A 204 -4.37 -25.42 2.96
N LEU A 205 -4.06 -25.25 1.67
CA LEU A 205 -2.92 -24.46 1.21
C LEU A 205 -3.01 -23.00 1.69
N GLY A 206 -4.20 -22.39 1.61
CA GLY A 206 -4.42 -21.03 2.12
C GLY A 206 -4.16 -20.93 3.63
N ALA A 207 -4.65 -21.88 4.41
CA ALA A 207 -4.38 -21.94 5.85
C ALA A 207 -2.88 -22.14 6.15
N LEU A 208 -2.23 -23.05 5.42
CA LEU A 208 -0.79 -23.30 5.55
C LEU A 208 0.03 -22.03 5.22
N MET A 209 -0.32 -21.30 4.16
CA MET A 209 0.37 -20.06 3.81
C MET A 209 0.20 -18.99 4.89
N VAL A 210 -0.99 -18.84 5.48
CA VAL A 210 -1.17 -17.88 6.59
C VAL A 210 -0.32 -18.28 7.78
N ILE A 211 -0.36 -19.56 8.19
CA ILE A 211 0.46 -20.06 9.31
C ILE A 211 1.96 -19.86 9.02
N ALA A 212 2.42 -20.23 7.83
CA ALA A 212 3.81 -20.06 7.42
C ALA A 212 4.23 -18.58 7.42
N GLY A 213 3.36 -17.67 6.98
CA GLY A 213 3.60 -16.23 7.03
C GLY A 213 3.75 -15.71 8.46
N TYR A 214 2.90 -16.15 9.39
CA TYR A 214 3.03 -15.79 10.81
C TYR A 214 4.28 -16.40 11.45
N VAL A 215 4.61 -17.66 11.15
CA VAL A 215 5.85 -18.29 11.65
C VAL A 215 7.09 -17.55 11.13
N ALA A 216 7.11 -17.19 9.85
CA ALA A 216 8.18 -16.40 9.27
C ALA A 216 8.30 -15.02 9.95
N ALA A 217 7.17 -14.37 10.25
CA ALA A 217 7.16 -13.10 10.97
C ALA A 217 7.74 -13.21 12.40
N LEU A 218 7.53 -14.35 13.07
CA LEU A 218 8.07 -14.60 14.40
C LEU A 218 9.56 -14.98 14.39
N SER A 219 10.09 -15.47 13.27
CA SER A 219 11.49 -15.88 13.14
C SER A 219 12.46 -14.75 12.79
N VAL A 220 11.95 -13.57 12.43
CA VAL A 220 12.76 -12.46 11.94
C VAL A 220 12.86 -11.37 13.00
N GLU A 221 14.08 -11.03 13.38
CA GLU A 221 14.39 -10.03 14.40
C GLU A 221 15.25 -8.88 13.81
N GLY A 222 15.20 -7.72 14.48
CA GLY A 222 16.04 -6.55 14.15
C GLY A 222 15.83 -6.01 12.73
N ALA A 223 16.93 -5.65 12.06
CA ALA A 223 16.91 -5.03 10.74
C ALA A 223 16.34 -5.93 9.63
N GLY A 224 16.27 -7.25 9.84
CA GLY A 224 15.67 -8.19 8.89
C GLY A 224 14.16 -7.99 8.69
N VAL A 225 13.48 -7.35 9.66
CA VAL A 225 12.03 -7.11 9.62
C VAL A 225 11.63 -6.28 8.40
N VAL A 226 12.43 -5.29 8.01
CA VAL A 226 12.14 -4.41 6.86
C VAL A 226 12.12 -5.20 5.54
N VAL A 227 13.05 -6.14 5.38
CA VAL A 227 13.17 -6.99 4.18
C VAL A 227 12.09 -8.08 4.18
N ALA A 228 11.80 -8.66 5.34
CA ALA A 228 10.81 -9.73 5.48
C ALA A 228 9.36 -9.24 5.39
N PHE A 229 9.10 -7.95 5.65
CA PHE A 229 7.74 -7.40 5.68
C PHE A 229 6.97 -7.63 4.38
N LEU A 230 7.55 -7.27 3.24
CA LEU A 230 6.89 -7.39 1.92
C LEU A 230 6.56 -8.86 1.56
N PRO A 231 7.49 -9.83 1.63
CA PRO A 231 7.17 -11.23 1.33
C PRO A 231 6.20 -11.85 2.33
N VAL A 232 6.29 -11.53 3.64
CA VAL A 232 5.33 -12.01 4.64
C VAL A 232 3.93 -11.50 4.33
N VAL A 233 3.78 -10.20 4.07
CA VAL A 233 2.50 -9.59 3.69
C VAL A 233 1.96 -10.24 2.42
N ALA A 234 2.79 -10.47 1.40
CA ALA A 234 2.36 -11.12 0.16
C ALA A 234 1.83 -12.55 0.41
N VAL A 235 2.57 -13.35 1.18
CA VAL A 235 2.17 -14.73 1.54
C VAL A 235 0.86 -14.73 2.32
N VAL A 236 0.71 -13.85 3.32
CA VAL A 236 -0.51 -13.74 4.13
C VAL A 236 -1.69 -13.29 3.28
N VAL A 237 -1.54 -12.28 2.41
CA VAL A 237 -2.62 -11.81 1.52
C VAL A 237 -3.09 -12.92 0.57
N ILE A 238 -2.15 -13.65 -0.05
CA ILE A 238 -2.48 -14.78 -0.94
C ILE A 238 -3.18 -15.90 -0.13
N GLY A 239 -2.67 -16.23 1.05
CA GLY A 239 -3.23 -17.22 1.95
C GLY A 239 -4.66 -16.88 2.38
N THR A 240 -4.89 -15.64 2.84
CA THR A 240 -6.21 -15.13 3.21
C THR A 240 -7.18 -15.16 2.02
N TYR A 241 -6.73 -14.79 0.82
CA TYR A 241 -7.59 -14.82 -0.37
C TYR A 241 -8.02 -16.25 -0.73
N LEU A 242 -7.09 -17.21 -0.67
CA LEU A 242 -7.39 -18.63 -0.87
C LEU A 242 -8.34 -19.19 0.19
N LEU A 243 -8.14 -18.80 1.46
CA LEU A 243 -8.94 -19.24 2.60
C LEU A 243 -10.36 -18.68 2.53
N PHE A 244 -10.56 -17.40 2.20
CA PHE A 244 -11.91 -16.86 2.01
C PHE A 244 -12.58 -17.36 0.73
N SER A 245 -11.84 -17.51 -0.37
CA SER A 245 -12.41 -18.02 -1.62
C SER A 245 -12.86 -19.48 -1.49
N ASN A 246 -12.05 -20.35 -0.88
CA ASN A 246 -12.33 -21.80 -0.85
C ASN A 246 -12.74 -22.31 0.53
N GLY A 247 -12.13 -21.78 1.59
CA GLY A 247 -12.37 -22.17 2.98
C GLY A 247 -13.73 -21.73 3.50
N SER A 248 -14.19 -20.49 3.24
CA SER A 248 -15.51 -20.04 3.72
C SER A 248 -16.66 -20.94 3.25
N VAL A 249 -16.63 -21.34 1.98
CA VAL A 249 -17.61 -22.26 1.37
C VAL A 249 -17.51 -23.64 2.00
N LYS A 250 -16.29 -24.11 2.31
CA LYS A 250 -16.07 -25.44 2.88
C LYS A 250 -16.43 -25.50 4.36
N LEU A 251 -16.13 -24.45 5.11
CA LEU A 251 -16.58 -24.26 6.49
C LEU A 251 -18.11 -24.35 6.54
N LEU A 252 -18.81 -23.66 5.65
CA LEU A 252 -20.27 -23.76 5.50
C LEU A 252 -20.75 -25.17 5.11
N GLN A 253 -20.03 -25.89 4.26
CA GLN A 253 -20.33 -27.30 3.95
C GLN A 253 -20.05 -28.25 5.12
N LEU A 254 -19.09 -27.94 5.99
CA LEU A 254 -18.74 -28.73 7.16
C LEU A 254 -19.74 -28.47 8.30
N LEU A 255 -20.13 -27.22 8.54
CA LEU A 255 -21.24 -26.86 9.44
C LEU A 255 -22.53 -27.57 9.03
N ARG A 256 -22.80 -27.67 7.71
CA ARG A 256 -23.92 -28.46 7.17
C ARG A 256 -23.86 -29.96 7.54
N ARG A 257 -22.68 -30.53 7.77
CA ARG A 257 -22.50 -31.94 8.16
C ARG A 257 -22.53 -32.17 9.67
N LEU A 258 -22.21 -31.14 10.46
CA LEU A 258 -22.15 -31.22 11.92
C LEU A 258 -23.52 -30.99 12.58
N GLU A 259 -24.42 -30.25 11.93
CA GLU A 259 -25.78 -30.08 12.44
C GLU A 259 -26.67 -31.29 12.11
N GLY A 260 -26.84 -32.20 13.08
CA GLY A 260 -27.88 -33.23 13.06
C GLY A 260 -29.33 -32.69 12.94
N GLY A 261 -29.50 -31.36 12.93
CA GLY A 261 -30.75 -30.64 12.68
C GLY A 261 -30.83 -29.92 11.33
N TYR A 262 -29.91 -30.14 10.39
CA TYR A 262 -29.94 -29.48 9.05
C TYR A 262 -31.28 -29.66 8.31
N LEU A 263 -31.97 -30.77 8.58
CA LEU A 263 -33.27 -31.10 7.98
C LEU A 263 -34.50 -30.60 8.78
N SER A 264 -34.34 -29.84 9.88
CA SER A 264 -35.50 -29.34 10.62
C SER A 264 -35.97 -27.96 10.11
N GLY A 265 -37.09 -27.98 9.37
CA GLY A 265 -37.88 -26.79 9.03
C GLY A 265 -37.17 -25.75 8.16
N THR A 266 -37.26 -24.48 8.56
CA THR A 266 -36.74 -23.31 7.81
C THR A 266 -35.22 -23.19 7.78
N ARG A 267 -34.48 -23.90 8.65
CA ARG A 267 -33.00 -23.85 8.72
C ARG A 267 -32.35 -24.31 7.41
N MET A 268 -32.93 -25.29 6.71
CA MET A 268 -32.42 -25.77 5.42
C MET A 268 -32.40 -24.66 4.35
N LEU A 269 -33.43 -23.82 4.34
CA LEU A 269 -33.60 -22.70 3.41
C LEU A 269 -32.62 -21.58 3.75
N VAL A 270 -32.49 -21.24 5.03
CA VAL A 270 -31.53 -20.22 5.52
C VAL A 270 -30.09 -20.62 5.25
N VAL A 271 -29.68 -21.86 5.57
CA VAL A 271 -28.31 -22.34 5.36
C VAL A 271 -27.97 -22.40 3.87
N SER A 272 -28.90 -22.84 3.01
CA SER A 272 -28.69 -22.82 1.56
C SER A 272 -28.53 -21.40 1.02
N GLN A 273 -29.38 -20.46 1.44
CA GLN A 273 -29.27 -19.05 1.02
C GLN A 273 -27.98 -18.40 1.55
N LEU A 274 -27.55 -18.71 2.77
CA LEU A 274 -26.33 -18.19 3.36
C LEU A 274 -25.09 -18.70 2.61
N LEU A 275 -25.08 -19.99 2.21
CA LEU A 275 -23.99 -20.59 1.46
C LEU A 275 -23.82 -19.94 0.09
N PHE A 276 -24.93 -19.63 -0.60
CA PHE A 276 -24.90 -18.85 -1.84
C PHE A 276 -24.42 -17.41 -1.60
N ARG A 277 -24.95 -16.70 -0.59
CA ARG A 277 -24.51 -15.33 -0.27
C ARG A 277 -23.03 -15.23 0.10
N VAL A 278 -22.52 -16.14 0.93
CA VAL A 278 -21.11 -16.15 1.33
C VAL A 278 -20.22 -16.52 0.15
N ARG A 279 -20.61 -17.47 -0.71
CA ARG A 279 -19.87 -17.75 -1.95
C ARG A 279 -19.81 -16.52 -2.85
N ASP A 280 -20.94 -15.87 -3.04
CA ASP A 280 -21.09 -14.72 -3.93
C ASP A 280 -20.27 -13.52 -3.47
N ASN A 281 -20.19 -13.32 -2.16
CA ASN A 281 -19.42 -12.26 -1.54
C ASN A 281 -18.02 -12.71 -1.07
N SER A 282 -17.63 -13.96 -1.29
CA SER A 282 -16.36 -14.52 -0.77
C SER A 282 -15.14 -13.71 -1.21
N ARG A 283 -15.14 -13.22 -2.45
CA ARG A 283 -14.07 -12.35 -2.97
C ARG A 283 -14.06 -10.99 -2.31
N LEU A 284 -15.24 -10.44 -2.01
CA LEU A 284 -15.38 -9.15 -1.32
C LEU A 284 -14.94 -9.27 0.15
N LEU A 285 -15.35 -10.35 0.82
CA LEU A 285 -14.90 -10.66 2.19
C LEU A 285 -13.39 -10.90 2.24
N ALA A 286 -12.83 -11.62 1.27
CA ALA A 286 -11.39 -11.81 1.13
C ALA A 286 -10.64 -10.49 0.98
N THR A 287 -11.13 -9.57 0.13
CA THR A 287 -10.50 -8.26 -0.05
C THR A 287 -10.57 -7.41 1.21
N ILE A 288 -11.67 -7.43 1.95
CA ILE A 288 -11.79 -6.67 3.20
C ILE A 288 -10.87 -7.27 4.27
N ALA A 289 -10.88 -8.59 4.44
CA ALA A 289 -10.05 -9.25 5.45
C ALA A 289 -8.55 -9.08 5.18
N SER A 290 -8.11 -9.24 3.92
CA SER A 290 -6.71 -8.98 3.54
C SER A 290 -6.35 -7.51 3.75
N LEU A 291 -7.24 -6.57 3.43
CA LEU A 291 -7.02 -5.15 3.71
C LEU A 291 -6.83 -4.85 5.20
N SER A 292 -7.75 -5.33 6.04
CA SER A 292 -7.66 -5.16 7.49
C SER A 292 -6.37 -5.79 8.03
N ALA A 293 -5.99 -6.97 7.54
CA ALA A 293 -4.77 -7.66 7.96
C ALA A 293 -3.51 -6.86 7.59
N VAL A 294 -3.43 -6.32 6.35
CA VAL A 294 -2.30 -5.50 5.90
C VAL A 294 -2.17 -4.23 6.74
N VAL A 295 -3.28 -3.54 7.00
CA VAL A 295 -3.28 -2.30 7.80
C VAL A 295 -2.84 -2.58 9.24
N LEU A 296 -3.40 -3.62 9.88
CA LEU A 296 -3.03 -3.99 11.24
C LEU A 296 -1.57 -4.47 11.33
N ALA A 297 -1.11 -5.25 10.35
CA ALA A 297 0.28 -5.71 10.30
C ALA A 297 1.24 -4.54 10.12
N ALA A 298 0.98 -3.62 9.18
CA ALA A 298 1.80 -2.44 8.97
C ALA A 298 1.88 -1.55 10.22
N ALA A 299 0.73 -1.27 10.85
CA ALA A 299 0.68 -0.46 12.07
C ALA A 299 1.39 -1.14 13.24
N GLY A 300 1.18 -2.46 13.42
CA GLY A 300 1.83 -3.25 14.46
C GLY A 300 3.35 -3.32 14.26
N THR A 301 3.83 -3.59 13.04
CA THR A 301 5.25 -3.60 12.71
C THR A 301 5.88 -2.24 12.94
N PHE A 302 5.22 -1.15 12.53
CA PHE A 302 5.71 0.20 12.78
C PHE A 302 5.84 0.51 14.28
N TYR A 303 4.81 0.17 15.06
CA TYR A 303 4.82 0.38 16.51
C TYR A 303 5.94 -0.43 17.20
N ILE A 304 6.04 -1.72 16.89
CA ILE A 304 7.07 -2.60 17.48
C ILE A 304 8.47 -2.12 17.08
N PHE A 305 8.69 -1.80 15.80
CA PHE A 305 9.97 -1.30 15.32
C PHE A 305 10.35 0.01 16.01
N SER A 306 9.41 0.95 16.12
CA SER A 306 9.66 2.22 16.82
C SER A 306 9.95 2.01 18.31
N SER A 307 9.25 1.08 18.98
CA SER A 307 9.51 0.75 20.39
C SER A 307 10.91 0.16 20.56
N GLN A 308 11.29 -0.79 19.70
CA GLN A 308 12.62 -1.42 19.74
C GLN A 308 13.74 -0.41 19.48
N VAL A 309 13.56 0.51 18.52
CA VAL A 309 14.54 1.57 18.26
C VAL A 309 14.65 2.49 19.47
N ASN A 310 13.54 2.87 20.10
CA ASN A 310 13.56 3.72 21.30
C ASN A 310 14.21 3.02 22.50
N GLU A 311 13.94 1.73 22.70
CA GLU A 311 14.58 0.91 23.73
C GLU A 311 16.09 0.77 23.46
N ALA A 312 16.49 0.48 22.22
CA ALA A 312 17.91 0.40 21.85
C ALA A 312 18.63 1.74 22.02
N ILE A 313 17.97 2.87 21.70
CA ILE A 313 18.51 4.21 21.96
C ILE A 313 18.66 4.44 23.47
N ALA A 314 17.67 4.05 24.28
CA ALA A 314 17.75 4.20 25.73
C ALA A 314 18.86 3.33 26.35
N GLU A 315 19.14 2.15 25.79
CA GLU A 315 20.26 1.29 26.21
C GLU A 315 21.63 1.81 25.76
N LEU A 316 21.74 2.29 24.51
CA LEU A 316 22.99 2.84 23.96
C LEU A 316 23.33 4.23 24.50
N HIS A 317 22.31 5.00 24.87
CA HIS A 317 22.42 6.36 25.41
C HIS A 317 21.62 6.48 26.72
N PRO A 318 22.10 5.87 27.82
CA PRO A 318 21.46 6.01 29.13
C PRO A 318 21.56 7.45 29.67
N GLN A 319 22.44 8.28 29.11
CA GLN A 319 22.53 9.69 29.43
C GLN A 319 21.36 10.50 28.83
N ALA A 320 20.79 11.41 29.64
CA ALA A 320 19.71 12.29 29.20
C ALA A 320 20.15 13.33 28.14
N VAL A 321 21.43 13.73 28.17
CA VAL A 321 22.01 14.68 27.22
C VAL A 321 23.39 14.17 26.83
N SER A 322 23.70 14.17 25.53
CA SER A 322 25.04 13.86 25.02
C SER A 322 25.50 14.95 24.07
N PHE A 323 26.76 15.36 24.23
CA PHE A 323 27.40 16.35 23.35
C PHE A 323 28.41 15.61 22.47
N VAL A 324 28.22 15.66 21.15
CA VAL A 324 29.11 15.03 20.18
C VAL A 324 29.71 16.11 19.30
N GLU A 325 31.01 16.34 19.47
CA GLU A 325 31.77 17.26 18.63
C GLU A 325 32.49 16.47 17.53
N ARG A 326 32.27 16.86 16.28
CA ARG A 326 33.03 16.37 15.14
C ARG A 326 34.16 17.36 14.85
N GLY A 327 35.32 17.15 15.47
CA GLY A 327 36.51 17.95 15.21
C GLY A 327 37.20 17.51 13.93
N GLU A 328 37.61 18.45 13.07
CA GLU A 328 38.70 18.20 12.12
C GLU A 328 40.00 18.04 12.92
N ALA A 329 40.82 17.07 12.52
CA ALA A 329 41.98 16.61 13.28
C ALA A 329 42.84 17.77 13.82
N GLY A 330 42.94 17.89 15.15
CA GLY A 330 43.91 18.75 15.84
C GLY A 330 43.37 19.87 16.71
N GLY A 331 42.06 20.13 16.75
CA GLY A 331 41.48 21.10 17.69
C GLY A 331 41.32 20.51 19.10
N SER A 332 41.90 21.14 20.13
CA SER A 332 41.45 20.93 21.50
C SER A 332 40.00 21.39 21.59
N GLY A 333 39.05 20.47 21.69
CA GLY A 333 37.61 20.76 21.83
C GLY A 333 37.31 21.75 22.96
N PRO A 334 36.08 22.30 23.04
CA PRO A 334 35.74 23.35 23.98
C PRO A 334 36.06 22.93 25.41
N SER A 335 36.72 23.83 26.15
CA SER A 335 37.10 23.60 27.54
C SER A 335 35.87 23.23 28.37
N HIS A 336 36.02 22.30 29.31
CA HIS A 336 34.94 21.80 30.19
C HIS A 336 34.05 22.89 30.81
N ALA A 337 34.61 24.08 31.05
CA ALA A 337 33.88 25.25 31.55
C ALA A 337 32.74 25.72 30.64
N VAL A 338 32.91 25.66 29.31
CA VAL A 338 31.89 26.09 28.33
C VAL A 338 30.74 25.08 28.26
N ILE A 339 31.04 23.79 28.38
CA ILE A 339 30.03 22.73 28.40
C ILE A 339 29.24 22.81 29.72
N ASP A 340 29.93 23.05 30.84
CA ASP A 340 29.29 23.22 32.16
C ASP A 340 28.41 24.49 32.22
N GLU A 341 28.84 25.60 31.61
CA GLU A 341 28.03 26.82 31.47
C GLU A 341 26.76 26.57 30.63
N LEU A 342 26.88 25.85 29.51
CA LEU A 342 25.73 25.50 28.66
C LEU A 342 24.75 24.54 29.34
N LEU A 343 25.22 23.57 30.11
CA LEU A 343 24.38 22.63 30.85
C LEU A 343 23.63 23.31 31.99
N THR A 344 24.31 24.20 32.72
CA THR A 344 23.70 24.98 33.82
C THR A 344 22.70 26.02 33.31
N LEU A 345 22.95 26.67 32.17
CA LEU A 345 21.99 27.55 31.48
C LEU A 345 20.68 26.83 31.13
N ASN A 346 20.74 25.52 30.86
CA ASN A 346 19.58 24.69 30.55
C ASN A 346 19.05 23.89 31.76
N GLY A 347 19.55 24.17 32.97
CA GLY A 347 19.05 23.59 34.21
C GLY A 347 19.41 22.10 34.45
N VAL A 348 20.47 21.60 33.82
CA VAL A 348 20.90 20.20 33.92
C VAL A 348 22.17 20.07 34.76
N GLU A 349 22.10 19.39 35.91
CA GLU A 349 23.26 19.02 36.72
C GLU A 349 23.77 17.61 36.35
N PRO A 350 25.03 17.45 35.93
CA PRO A 350 25.54 16.16 35.47
C PRO A 350 25.80 15.19 36.63
N SER A 351 25.16 14.03 36.62
CA SER A 351 25.32 12.97 37.63
C SER A 351 26.49 12.00 37.37
N LEU A 352 26.90 11.82 36.11
CA LEU A 352 28.03 10.97 35.71
C LEU A 352 28.72 11.57 34.47
N ARG A 353 30.06 11.66 34.49
CA ARG A 353 30.88 12.14 33.36
C ARG A 353 31.75 10.99 32.84
N VAL A 354 31.56 10.58 31.59
CA VAL A 354 32.39 9.55 30.94
C VAL A 354 32.82 10.08 29.57
N MET A 355 34.14 10.10 29.32
CA MET A 355 34.72 10.44 28.03
C MET A 355 34.84 9.18 27.18
N VAL A 356 34.12 9.11 26.06
CA VAL A 356 34.28 8.04 25.07
C VAL A 356 35.07 8.60 23.89
N GLY A 357 36.34 8.23 23.80
CA GLY A 357 37.18 8.61 22.66
C GLY A 357 36.73 7.85 21.41
N VAL A 358 36.17 8.55 20.43
CA VAL A 358 35.90 7.97 19.11
C VAL A 358 37.21 7.97 18.33
N HIS A 359 37.87 6.82 18.23
CA HIS A 359 38.99 6.64 17.33
C HIS A 359 38.46 6.13 15.99
N GLU A 360 38.61 6.91 14.92
CA GLU A 360 38.40 6.42 13.56
C GLU A 360 39.38 5.26 13.31
N LEU A 361 38.86 4.04 13.27
CA LEU A 361 39.60 2.90 12.76
C LEU A 361 39.84 3.17 11.27
N ARG A 362 41.07 3.55 10.89
CA ARG A 362 41.49 3.59 9.48
C ARG A 362 41.46 2.17 8.93
N TYR A 363 40.34 1.77 8.34
CA TYR A 363 40.30 0.55 7.53
C TYR A 363 40.99 0.84 6.20
N ARG A 364 42.15 0.20 5.99
CA ARG A 364 42.74 0.09 4.66
C ARG A 364 41.83 -0.84 3.86
N VAL A 365 41.03 -0.28 2.95
CA VAL A 365 40.38 -1.08 1.91
C VAL A 365 41.50 -1.55 0.98
N GLU A 366 41.92 -2.80 1.10
CA GLU A 366 42.81 -3.42 0.11
C GLU A 366 42.11 -3.37 -1.27
N GLY A 367 42.69 -2.63 -2.22
CA GLY A 367 42.26 -2.65 -3.61
C GLY A 367 42.03 -1.31 -4.31
N VAL A 368 42.26 -0.16 -3.66
CA VAL A 368 42.25 1.14 -4.36
C VAL A 368 43.63 1.78 -4.32
N ASP A 369 44.51 1.31 -5.20
CA ASP A 369 45.66 2.10 -5.63
C ASP A 369 45.12 3.31 -6.41
N ARG A 370 45.18 4.48 -5.79
CA ARG A 370 45.37 5.73 -6.54
C ARG A 370 46.37 6.61 -5.85
N GLU A 371 47.51 6.69 -6.52
CA GLU A 371 48.55 7.70 -6.41
C GLU A 371 47.94 9.10 -6.23
N THR A 372 48.22 9.72 -5.08
CA THR A 372 48.63 11.12 -5.03
C THR A 372 49.58 11.24 -3.84
N GLY A 373 50.87 11.36 -4.16
CA GLY A 373 51.91 11.67 -3.19
C GLY A 373 51.74 13.07 -2.59
N GLY A 374 52.29 13.24 -1.39
CA GLY A 374 52.34 14.53 -0.70
C GLY A 374 52.62 14.35 0.79
N SER A 375 53.90 14.21 1.12
CA SER A 375 54.48 14.03 2.46
C SER A 375 54.39 15.26 3.37
N SER A 376 54.40 15.01 4.69
CA SER A 376 54.91 15.84 5.82
C SER A 376 54.15 17.15 6.11
N TRP A 377 53.69 17.49 7.32
CA TRP A 377 54.12 17.23 8.70
C TRP A 377 52.92 17.13 9.64
#